data_AF-A0A7W5YE44-F1
#
_entry.id   AF-A0A7W5YE44-F1
#
_cell.length_a   1.000
_cell.length_b   1.000
_cell.length_c   1.000
_cell.angle_alpha   90.00
_cell.angle_beta   90.00
_cell.angle_gamma   90.00
#
_symmetry.space_group_name_H-M   'P 1'
#
loop_
_entity.id
_entity.type
_entity.pdbx_description
1 polymer ?
#
loop_
_entity_poly.entity_id
_entity_poly.type
_entity_poly.pdbx_seq_one_letter_code
_entity_poly.pdbx_strand_id
1 'polypeptide(L)'
;MATIATVASVAGGIAGWLMGFYAYETIARPVLAFYGKQDAFEHLRSYVDTRWIAILLLSSGFTHFPPIKVVTILSGVVHVNLLAFICLATIARGARFFLLGALLQHYGAAALTFIKKRRSSIFAISAVAVVVALLSYGLARQF
;
A
#
# COMPACT_ATOMS: atom_id res chain seq x y z
N MET A 1 21.59 -11.01 2.96
CA MET A 1 21.10 -9.65 3.25
C MET A 1 19.65 -9.42 2.81
N ALA A 2 19.21 -9.90 1.64
CA ALA A 2 17.82 -9.75 1.19
C ALA A 2 16.78 -10.38 2.16
N THR A 3 17.06 -11.56 2.72
CA THR A 3 16.19 -12.23 3.70
C THR A 3 15.96 -11.40 4.96
N ILE A 4 17.03 -10.87 5.56
CA ILE A 4 16.97 -10.01 6.75
C ILE A 4 16.19 -8.72 6.43
N ALA A 5 16.43 -8.12 5.26
CA ALA A 5 15.70 -6.94 4.82
C ALA A 5 14.21 -7.22 4.63
N THR A 6 13.84 -8.38 4.08
CA THR A 6 12.44 -8.79 3.93
C THR A 6 11.79 -9.00 5.30
N VAL A 7 12.44 -9.72 6.22
CA VAL A 7 11.90 -9.96 7.58
C VAL A 7 11.73 -8.66 8.35
N ALA A 8 12.76 -7.80 8.40
CA ALA A 8 12.69 -6.50 9.06
C ALA A 8 11.61 -5.61 8.43
N SER A 9 11.44 -5.67 7.10
CA SER A 9 10.41 -4.92 6.40
C SER A 9 9.01 -5.42 6.74
N VAL A 10 8.78 -6.74 6.73
CA VAL A 10 7.49 -7.33 7.09
C VAL A 10 7.14 -7.03 8.54
N ALA A 11 8.12 -7.12 9.47
CA ALA A 11 7.93 -6.73 10.86
C ALA A 11 7.46 -5.26 11.00
N GLY A 12 8.08 -4.32 10.27
CA GLY A 12 7.61 -2.94 10.22
C GLY A 12 6.23 -2.79 9.56
N GLY A 13 5.88 -3.66 8.62
CA GLY A 13 4.54 -3.72 8.02
C GLY A 13 3.47 -4.18 9.02
N ILE A 14 3.78 -5.17 9.86
CA ILE A 14 2.92 -5.64 10.95
C ILE A 14 2.69 -4.52 11.97
N ALA A 15 3.74 -3.79 12.36
CA ALA A 15 3.61 -2.63 13.24
C ALA A 15 2.68 -1.55 12.65
N GLY A 16 2.77 -1.29 11.34
CA GLY A 16 1.87 -0.37 10.64
C GLY A 16 0.42 -0.84 10.60
N TRP A 17 0.20 -2.15 10.40
CA TRP A 17 -1.12 -2.77 10.47
C TRP A 17 -1.73 -2.63 11.87
N LEU A 18 -0.95 -2.93 12.92
CA LEU A 18 -1.38 -2.76 14.31
C LEU A 18 -1.72 -1.31 14.64
N MET A 19 -0.89 -0.36 14.17
CA MET A 19 -1.14 1.06 14.35
C MET A 19 -2.46 1.49 13.70
N GLY A 20 -2.77 0.99 12.50
CA GLY A 20 -4.05 1.25 11.84
C GLY A 20 -5.25 0.66 12.58
N PHE A 21 -5.10 -0.57 13.09
CA PHE A 21 -6.13 -1.23 13.90
C PHE A 21 -6.45 -0.43 15.17
N TYR A 22 -5.41 -0.07 15.94
CA TYR A 22 -5.61 0.72 17.16
C TYR A 22 -6.13 2.11 16.86
N ALA A 23 -5.61 2.80 15.83
CA ALA A 23 -6.11 4.11 15.44
C ALA A 23 -7.60 4.07 15.04
N TYR A 24 -8.07 2.97 14.44
CA TYR A 24 -9.48 2.81 14.16
C TYR A 24 -10.31 2.74 15.45
N GLU A 25 -9.96 1.85 16.37
CA GLU A 25 -10.71 1.67 17.62
C GLU A 25 -10.69 2.92 18.51
N THR A 26 -9.54 3.58 18.64
CA THR A 26 -9.39 4.71 19.57
C THR A 26 -9.81 6.05 19.00
N ILE A 27 -9.69 6.26 17.68
CA ILE A 27 -9.93 7.57 17.05
C ILE A 27 -11.07 7.47 16.04
N ALA A 28 -10.99 6.57 15.06
CA ALA A 28 -11.97 6.55 13.99
C ALA A 28 -13.37 6.18 14.48
N ARG A 29 -13.49 5.17 15.35
CA ARG A 29 -14.76 4.69 15.90
C ARG A 29 -15.53 5.76 16.69
N PRO A 30 -14.94 6.47 17.67
CA PRO A 30 -15.67 7.55 18.37
C PRO A 30 -16.01 8.72 17.45
N VAL A 31 -15.16 9.05 16.47
CA VAL A 31 -15.46 10.07 15.46
C VAL A 31 -16.63 9.64 14.56
N LEU A 32 -16.62 8.40 14.08
CA LEU A 32 -17.68 7.83 13.25
C LEU A 32 -19.02 7.74 13.99
N ALA A 33 -18.98 7.38 15.28
CA ALA A 33 -20.14 7.37 16.15
C ALA A 33 -20.68 8.80 16.38
N PHE A 34 -19.80 9.78 16.60
CA PHE A 34 -20.18 11.19 16.76
C PHE A 34 -20.90 11.74 15.52
N TYR A 35 -20.43 11.39 14.32
CA TYR A 35 -21.08 11.78 13.06
C TYR A 35 -22.27 10.88 12.66
N GLY A 36 -22.57 9.81 13.41
CA GLY A 36 -23.61 8.84 13.06
C GLY A 36 -23.36 8.09 11.75
N LYS A 37 -22.09 7.97 11.32
CA LYS A 37 -21.67 7.36 10.05
C LYS A 37 -21.04 5.98 10.21
N GLN A 38 -21.18 5.38 11.39
CA GLN A 38 -20.58 4.09 11.71
C GLN A 38 -21.08 2.98 10.77
N ASP A 39 -22.38 2.89 10.52
CA ASP A 39 -22.96 1.89 9.61
C ASP A 39 -22.53 2.08 8.15
N ALA A 40 -22.40 3.33 7.70
CA ALA A 40 -21.92 3.63 6.36
C ALA A 40 -20.46 3.20 6.15
N PHE A 41 -19.64 3.31 7.20
CA PHE A 41 -18.27 2.83 7.18
C PHE A 41 -18.19 1.30 7.21
N GLU A 42 -19.04 0.63 8.00
CA GLU A 42 -19.13 -0.83 8.01
C GLU A 42 -19.55 -1.38 6.63
N HIS A 43 -20.52 -0.73 5.98
CA HIS A 43 -20.88 -1.03 4.60
C HIS A 43 -19.70 -0.85 3.63
N LEU A 44 -18.99 0.28 3.69
CA LEU A 44 -17.79 0.50 2.86
C LEU A 44 -16.72 -0.56 3.12
N ARG A 45 -16.51 -0.94 4.38
CA ARG A 45 -15.57 -1.98 4.76
C ARG A 45 -15.95 -3.34 4.18
N SER A 46 -17.23 -3.67 4.10
CA SER A 46 -17.68 -4.90 3.42
C SER A 46 -17.39 -4.93 1.91
N TYR A 47 -17.28 -3.75 1.27
CA TYR A 47 -16.86 -3.66 -0.14
C TYR A 47 -15.34 -3.73 -0.31
N VAL A 48 -14.57 -3.33 0.69
CA VAL A 48 -13.10 -3.39 0.68
C VAL A 48 -12.66 -4.79 1.07
N ASP A 49 -12.77 -5.70 0.10
CA ASP A 49 -12.34 -7.08 0.27
C ASP A 49 -10.80 -7.21 0.21
N THR A 50 -10.28 -8.35 0.69
CA THR A 50 -8.86 -8.70 0.73
C THR A 50 -8.19 -8.55 -0.65
N ARG A 51 -8.94 -8.74 -1.74
CA ARG A 51 -8.46 -8.52 -3.12
C ARG A 51 -8.06 -7.07 -3.39
N TRP A 52 -8.83 -6.09 -2.94
CA TRP A 52 -8.51 -4.67 -3.16
C TRP A 52 -7.22 -4.29 -2.43
N ILE A 53 -7.09 -4.77 -1.19
CA ILE A 53 -5.89 -4.55 -0.37
C ILE A 53 -4.68 -5.27 -0.99
N ALA A 54 -4.86 -6.48 -1.54
CA ALA A 54 -3.81 -7.20 -2.25
C ALA A 54 -3.33 -6.42 -3.48
N ILE A 55 -4.25 -5.89 -4.29
CA ILE A 55 -3.92 -5.08 -5.47
C ILE A 55 -3.17 -3.81 -5.04
N LEU A 56 -3.61 -3.12 -3.99
CA LEU A 56 -2.95 -1.92 -3.47
C LEU A 56 -1.56 -2.22 -2.87
N LEU A 57 -1.40 -3.34 -2.16
CA LEU A 57 -0.09 -3.75 -1.60
C LEU A 57 0.89 -4.14 -2.70
N LEU A 58 0.42 -4.87 -3.71
CA LEU A 58 1.27 -5.31 -4.82
C LEU A 58 1.65 -4.10 -5.69
N SER A 59 0.68 -3.28 -6.10
CA SER A 59 0.95 -2.06 -6.88
C SER A 59 1.82 -1.04 -6.13
N SER A 60 1.68 -0.89 -4.82
CA SER A 60 2.56 -0.02 -4.02
C SER A 60 3.98 -0.57 -3.89
N GLY A 61 4.13 -1.90 -3.81
CA GLY A 61 5.44 -2.57 -3.80
C GLY A 61 6.23 -2.34 -5.10
N PHE A 62 5.55 -2.43 -6.25
CA PHE A 62 6.17 -2.33 -7.57
C PHE A 62 6.28 -0.89 -8.09
N THR A 63 5.20 -0.11 -8.02
CA THR A 63 5.03 1.13 -8.80
C THR A 63 5.11 2.41 -7.96
N HIS A 64 5.24 2.32 -6.64
CA HIS A 64 5.26 3.47 -5.71
C HIS A 64 4.03 4.40 -5.81
N PHE A 65 2.93 3.91 -6.39
CA PHE A 65 1.75 4.69 -6.75
C PHE A 65 0.94 5.14 -5.51
N PRO A 66 0.81 4.29 -4.48
CA PRO A 66 0.63 4.72 -3.10
C PRO A 66 1.87 4.40 -2.24
N PRO A 67 2.20 5.22 -1.22
CA PRO A 67 3.22 4.86 -0.25
C PRO A 67 2.78 3.57 0.47
N ILE A 68 3.59 2.52 0.39
CA ILE A 68 3.23 1.21 0.96
C ILE A 68 2.86 1.29 2.45
N LYS A 69 3.41 2.27 3.19
CA LYS A 69 3.08 2.56 4.58
C LYS A 69 1.61 2.96 4.78
N VAL A 70 1.07 3.77 3.86
CA VAL A 70 -0.34 4.19 3.89
C VAL A 70 -1.24 2.99 3.67
N VAL A 71 -0.91 2.14 2.69
CA VAL A 71 -1.69 0.91 2.43
C VAL A 71 -1.64 -0.04 3.63
N THR A 72 -0.47 -0.18 4.29
CA THR A 72 -0.37 -1.02 5.50
C THR A 72 -1.20 -0.48 6.66
N ILE A 73 -1.23 0.84 6.88
CA ILE A 73 -2.07 1.44 7.93
C ILE A 73 -3.55 1.25 7.60
N LEU A 74 -3.95 1.55 6.36
CA LEU A 74 -5.32 1.36 5.90
C LEU A 74 -5.77 -0.10 6.06
N SER A 75 -4.91 -1.07 5.75
CA SER A 75 -5.22 -2.49 5.94
C SER A 75 -5.48 -2.88 7.40
N GLY A 76 -4.86 -2.18 8.36
CA GLY A 76 -5.17 -2.29 9.78
C GLY A 76 -6.52 -1.66 10.13
N VAL A 77 -6.79 -0.46 9.59
CA VAL A 77 -8.06 0.26 9.80
C VAL A 77 -9.25 -0.58 9.35
N VAL A 78 -9.20 -1.19 8.16
CA VAL A 78 -10.27 -2.06 7.65
C VAL A 78 -10.24 -3.48 8.24
N HIS A 79 -9.28 -3.79 9.13
CA HIS A 79 -9.03 -5.09 9.74
C HIS A 79 -8.92 -6.25 8.75
N VAL A 80 -8.07 -6.10 7.75
CA VAL A 80 -7.74 -7.21 6.85
C VAL A 80 -7.07 -8.32 7.65
N ASN A 81 -7.37 -9.58 7.31
CA ASN A 81 -6.74 -10.73 7.95
C ASN A 81 -5.20 -10.59 7.95
N LEU A 82 -4.61 -10.59 9.16
CA LEU A 82 -3.19 -10.33 9.36
C LEU A 82 -2.29 -11.35 8.64
N LEU A 83 -2.69 -12.63 8.57
CA LEU A 83 -1.94 -13.66 7.85
C LEU A 83 -1.93 -13.40 6.34
N ALA A 84 -3.09 -13.07 5.77
CA ALA A 84 -3.19 -12.72 4.35
C ALA A 84 -2.32 -11.49 4.03
N PHE A 85 -2.37 -10.48 4.90
CA PHE A 85 -1.53 -9.30 4.81
C PHE A 85 -0.03 -9.63 4.85
N ILE A 86 0.42 -10.47 5.79
CA ILE A 86 1.82 -10.86 5.92
C ILE A 86 2.30 -11.60 4.66
N CYS A 87 1.51 -12.54 4.15
CA CYS A 87 1.84 -13.27 2.91
C CYS A 87 1.98 -12.29 1.72
N LEU A 88 1.01 -11.41 1.53
CA LEU A 88 1.01 -10.42 0.45
C LEU A 88 2.16 -9.41 0.58
N ALA A 89 2.41 -8.90 1.79
CA ALA A 89 3.50 -7.97 2.06
C ALA A 89 4.87 -8.64 1.84
N THR A 90 5.00 -9.91 2.21
CA THR A 90 6.22 -10.69 1.97
C THR A 90 6.48 -10.86 0.48
N ILE A 91 5.47 -11.19 -0.31
CA ILE A 91 5.61 -11.32 -1.77
C ILE A 91 5.94 -9.96 -2.40
N ALA A 92 5.16 -8.92 -2.11
CA ALA A 92 5.34 -7.60 -2.71
C ALA A 92 6.71 -6.98 -2.38
N ARG A 93 7.16 -7.09 -1.13
CA ARG A 93 8.43 -6.51 -0.67
C ARG A 93 9.62 -7.41 -0.94
N GLY A 94 9.45 -8.72 -0.73
CA GLY A 94 10.44 -9.74 -1.05
C GLY A 94 10.81 -9.68 -2.53
N ALA A 95 9.83 -9.70 -3.43
CA ALA A 95 10.08 -9.62 -4.86
C ALA A 95 10.97 -8.42 -5.20
N ARG A 96 10.69 -7.23 -4.65
CA ARG A 96 11.50 -6.02 -4.89
C ARG A 96 12.92 -6.13 -4.36
N PHE A 97 13.12 -6.57 -3.11
CA PHE A 97 14.47 -6.68 -2.52
C PHE A 97 15.31 -7.76 -3.21
N PHE A 98 14.70 -8.88 -3.57
CA PHE A 98 15.35 -9.96 -4.30
C PHE A 98 15.64 -9.55 -5.75
N LEU A 99 14.71 -8.92 -6.46
CA LEU A 99 14.95 -8.37 -7.80
C LEU A 99 16.08 -7.35 -7.79
N LEU A 100 16.06 -6.40 -6.85
CA LEU A 100 17.11 -5.38 -6.76
C LEU A 100 18.47 -6.02 -6.42
N GLY A 101 18.49 -6.98 -5.50
CA GLY A 101 19.69 -7.72 -5.14
C GLY A 101 20.26 -8.53 -6.30
N ALA A 102 19.41 -9.27 -7.03
CA ALA A 102 19.81 -10.04 -8.22
C ALA A 102 20.31 -9.12 -9.34
N LEU A 103 19.63 -8.00 -9.58
CA LEU A 103 20.03 -7.04 -10.60
C LEU A 103 21.36 -6.35 -10.27
N LEU A 104 21.60 -6.04 -8.99
CA LEU A 104 22.89 -5.50 -8.53
C LEU A 104 24.02 -6.52 -8.61
N GLN A 105 23.75 -7.81 -8.36
CA GLN A 105 24.75 -8.86 -8.56
C GLN A 105 25.12 -9.03 -10.03
N HIS A 106 24.16 -8.97 -10.95
CA HIS A 106 24.43 -9.18 -12.37
C HIS A 106 24.98 -7.95 -13.11
N TYR A 107 24.48 -6.75 -12.80
CA TYR A 107 24.77 -5.52 -13.57
C TYR A 107 25.52 -4.43 -12.79
N GLY A 108 25.80 -4.66 -11.50
CA GLY A 108 26.56 -3.73 -10.66
C GLY A 108 25.92 -2.33 -10.55
N ALA A 109 26.77 -1.31 -10.34
CA ALA A 109 26.34 0.07 -10.10
C ALA A 109 25.57 0.71 -11.28
N ALA A 110 25.77 0.22 -12.51
CA ALA A 110 25.12 0.76 -13.72
C ALA A 110 23.60 0.60 -13.71
N ALA A 111 23.09 -0.50 -13.15
CA ALA A 111 21.64 -0.73 -13.00
C ALA A 111 21.01 0.26 -12.01
N LEU A 112 21.73 0.64 -10.96
CA LEU A 112 21.25 1.60 -9.96
C LEU A 112 21.06 2.98 -10.57
N THR A 113 21.99 3.43 -11.41
CA THR A 113 21.94 4.72 -12.10
C THR A 113 20.78 4.77 -13.10
N PHE A 114 20.53 3.66 -13.81
CA PHE A 114 19.42 3.55 -14.77
C PHE A 114 18.05 3.62 -14.06
N ILE A 115 17.89 2.92 -12.94
CA ILE A 115 16.67 2.95 -12.11
C ILE A 115 16.48 4.34 -11.49
N LYS A 116 17.54 4.95 -10.97
CA LYS A 116 17.46 6.28 -10.32
C LYS A 116 17.05 7.37 -11.33
N LYS A 117 17.53 7.29 -12.58
CA LYS A 117 17.23 8.26 -13.64
C LYS A 117 15.78 8.17 -14.16
N ARG A 118 15.16 6.98 -14.19
CA ARG A 118 13.77 6.80 -14.65
C ARG A 118 12.70 6.91 -13.57
N ARG A 119 13.07 6.87 -12.28
CA ARG A 119 12.12 6.88 -11.15
C ARG A 119 11.26 8.16 -11.10
N SER A 120 11.83 9.31 -11.47
CA SER A 120 11.12 10.59 -11.44
C SER A 120 9.98 10.68 -12.47
N SER A 121 10.20 10.19 -13.70
CA SER A 121 9.16 10.21 -14.75
C SER A 121 8.00 9.27 -14.43
N ILE A 122 8.28 8.09 -13.88
CA ILE A 122 7.22 7.13 -13.51
C ILE A 122 6.32 7.73 -12.42
N PHE A 123 6.92 8.39 -11.43
CA PHE A 123 6.17 9.04 -10.35
C PHE A 123 5.29 10.18 -10.88
N ALA A 124 5.85 11.05 -11.75
CA ALA A 124 5.12 12.16 -12.36
C ALA A 124 3.95 11.69 -13.25
N ILE A 125 4.18 10.71 -14.14
CA ILE A 125 3.13 10.16 -15.01
C ILE A 125 2.03 9.51 -14.19
N SER A 126 2.42 8.78 -13.14
CA SER A 126 1.46 8.08 -12.29
C SER A 126 0.62 9.04 -11.44
N ALA A 127 1.21 10.12 -10.92
CA ALA A 127 0.48 11.18 -10.21
C ALA A 127 -0.54 11.86 -11.13
N VAL A 128 -0.14 12.15 -12.37
CA VAL A 128 -1.05 12.71 -13.39
C VAL A 128 -2.18 11.73 -13.70
N ALA A 129 -1.90 10.43 -13.85
CA ALA A 129 -2.93 9.42 -14.10
C ALA A 129 -3.95 9.31 -12.95
N VAL A 130 -3.51 9.40 -11.68
CA VAL A 130 -4.42 9.43 -10.52
C VAL A 130 -5.31 10.66 -10.57
N VAL A 131 -4.72 11.84 -10.79
CA VAL A 131 -5.47 13.09 -10.84
C VAL A 131 -6.51 13.04 -11.97
N VAL A 132 -6.14 12.53 -13.14
CA VAL A 132 -7.06 12.36 -14.27
C VAL A 132 -8.17 11.37 -13.94
N ALA A 133 -7.85 10.22 -13.32
CA ALA A 133 -8.84 9.23 -12.92
C ALA A 133 -9.81 9.76 -11.83
N LEU A 134 -9.30 10.54 -10.88
CA LEU A 134 -10.13 11.17 -9.84
C LEU A 134 -11.02 12.26 -10.42
N LEU A 135 -10.50 13.07 -11.36
CA LEU A 135 -11.27 14.09 -12.05
C LEU A 135 -12.35 13.47 -12.94
N SER A 136 -12.06 12.36 -13.64
CA SER A 136 -13.06 11.67 -14.46
C SER A 136 -14.13 10.99 -13.62
N TYR A 137 -13.78 10.38 -12.49
CA TYR A 137 -14.76 9.85 -11.52
C TYR A 137 -15.58 10.95 -10.84
N GLY A 138 -14.98 12.11 -10.57
CA GLY A 138 -15.67 13.27 -10.00
C GLY A 138 -16.68 13.89 -10.97
N LEU A 139 -16.32 14.01 -12.26
CA LEU A 139 -17.22 14.46 -13.32
C LEU A 139 -18.37 13.48 -13.57
N ALA A 140 -18.09 12.18 -13.56
CA ALA A 140 -19.09 11.13 -13.78
C ALA A 140 -20.13 11.03 -12.64
N ARG A 141 -19.91 11.69 -11.51
CA ARG A 141 -20.82 11.70 -10.35
C ARG A 141 -21.69 12.96 -10.27
N GLN A 142 -21.47 13.95 -11.14
CA GLN A 142 -22.23 15.21 -11.19
C GLN A 142 -23.30 15.25 -12.30
N PHE A 143 -23.38 14.23 -13.15
CA PHE A 143 -24.47 13.98 -14.12
C PHE A 143 -25.27 12.76 -13.69
#